data_AF-A0A849B0Y6-F1
#
_entry.id   AF-A0A849B0Y6-F1
#
_cell.length_a   1.000
_cell.length_b   1.000
_cell.length_c   1.000
_cell.angle_alpha   90.00
_cell.angle_beta   90.00
_cell.angle_gamma   90.00
#
_symmetry.space_group_name_H-M   'P 1'
#
loop_
_entity.id
_entity.type
_entity.pdbx_description
1 polymer ?
#
loop_
_entity_poly.entity_id
_entity_poly.type
_entity_poly.pdbx_seq_one_letter_code
_entity_poly.pdbx_strand_id
1 'polypeptide(L)'
;MLSPARRHRLQALAAKEAAKADEFGGVRQDASVYQLQLTELKNDIHVLRSIQSQEKRAEAKKELIPKHMPYVLGIVQSGAKVEQDEVITTIMLWCFDCGLFNQGLSLAEYALEQNLKMPDSFSRNTATVVVEEIGNAARVAHKADKSFDLDVLFKADQLTKKEDMPDEVRAKLYVALGRECFKREDVYLSSAYFKAALEKHENCGCKQEFQKVEKILKDLKKNSPEPMLNADGSQVVDDQGNLMFHPT
;
A
#
# COMPACT_ATOMS: atom_id res chain seq x y z
N MET A 1 -22.53 -18.42 3.79
CA MET A 1 -22.32 -17.59 2.57
C MET A 1 -23.65 -17.07 2.04
N LEU A 2 -23.70 -15.82 1.57
CA LEU A 2 -24.89 -15.25 0.92
C LEU A 2 -25.12 -15.88 -0.47
N SER A 3 -26.38 -16.08 -0.86
CA SER A 3 -26.73 -16.52 -2.22
C SER A 3 -26.37 -15.43 -3.26
N PRO A 4 -26.11 -15.80 -4.53
CA PRO A 4 -25.78 -14.81 -5.58
C PRO A 4 -26.81 -13.68 -5.69
N ALA A 5 -28.11 -14.02 -5.64
CA ALA A 5 -29.20 -13.04 -5.68
C ALA A 5 -29.17 -12.07 -4.49
N ARG A 6 -28.87 -12.56 -3.27
CA ARG A 6 -28.74 -11.72 -2.08
C ARG A 6 -27.53 -10.79 -2.16
N ARG A 7 -26.39 -11.27 -2.68
CA ARG A 7 -25.19 -10.44 -2.90
C ARG A 7 -25.48 -9.32 -3.90
N HIS A 8 -26.04 -9.66 -5.06
CA HIS A 8 -26.38 -8.68 -6.09
C HIS A 8 -27.36 -7.64 -5.55
N ARG A 9 -28.40 -8.07 -4.82
CA ARG A 9 -29.36 -7.14 -4.19
C ARG A 9 -28.68 -6.20 -3.20
N LEU A 10 -27.82 -6.72 -2.31
CA LEU A 10 -27.11 -5.90 -1.34
C LEU A 10 -26.20 -4.86 -2.03
N GLN A 11 -25.44 -5.30 -3.03
CA GLN A 11 -24.57 -4.44 -3.82
C GLN A 11 -25.35 -3.32 -4.53
N ALA A 12 -26.46 -3.66 -5.20
CA ALA A 12 -27.30 -2.69 -5.89
C ALA A 12 -27.97 -1.68 -4.95
N LEU A 13 -28.41 -2.13 -3.76
CA LEU A 13 -28.99 -1.24 -2.77
C LEU A 13 -27.93 -0.30 -2.17
N ALA A 14 -26.74 -0.81 -1.86
CA ALA A 14 -25.64 0.01 -1.36
C ALA A 14 -25.22 1.09 -2.37
N ALA A 15 -25.10 0.73 -3.65
CA ALA A 15 -24.83 1.68 -4.74
C ALA A 15 -25.90 2.79 -4.81
N LYS A 16 -27.19 2.40 -4.77
CA LYS A 16 -28.32 3.34 -4.86
C LYS A 16 -28.39 4.29 -3.67
N GLU A 17 -28.14 3.80 -2.46
CA GLU A 17 -28.12 4.65 -1.26
C GLU A 17 -26.94 5.61 -1.25
N ALA A 18 -25.74 5.15 -1.67
CA ALA A 18 -24.58 6.03 -1.80
C ALA A 18 -24.81 7.13 -2.84
N ALA A 19 -25.36 6.81 -4.00
CA ALA A 19 -25.68 7.81 -5.03
C ALA A 19 -26.69 8.87 -4.54
N LYS A 20 -27.71 8.46 -3.78
CA LYS A 20 -28.66 9.40 -3.17
C LYS A 20 -27.99 10.30 -2.13
N ALA A 21 -27.08 9.76 -1.33
CA ALA A 21 -26.36 10.55 -0.33
C ALA A 21 -25.47 11.61 -0.98
N ASP A 22 -24.80 11.25 -2.08
CA ASP A 22 -23.96 12.15 -2.89
C ASP A 22 -24.79 13.29 -3.52
N GLU A 23 -25.97 12.98 -4.09
CA GLU A 23 -26.82 13.97 -4.78
C GLU A 23 -27.49 14.97 -3.82
N PHE A 24 -27.95 14.52 -2.65
CA PHE A 24 -28.82 15.31 -1.77
C PHE A 24 -28.15 15.72 -0.44
N GLY A 25 -26.86 15.40 -0.21
CA GLY A 25 -26.13 15.77 0.99
C GLY A 25 -26.69 15.19 2.29
N GLY A 26 -27.25 13.98 2.23
CA GLY A 26 -28.03 13.37 3.32
C GLY A 26 -27.25 12.38 4.18
N VAL A 27 -27.49 12.42 5.49
CA VAL A 27 -27.12 11.34 6.43
C VAL A 27 -27.90 10.07 6.06
N ARG A 28 -27.21 8.92 5.98
CA ARG A 28 -27.83 7.60 5.73
C ARG A 28 -28.65 7.13 6.94
N GLN A 29 -29.80 7.76 7.21
CA GLN A 29 -30.61 7.50 8.40
C GLN A 29 -30.95 6.01 8.58
N ASP A 30 -30.69 5.53 9.80
CA ASP A 30 -31.24 4.52 10.74
C ASP A 30 -32.17 3.36 10.26
N ALA A 31 -32.61 3.36 9.00
CA ALA A 31 -33.17 2.22 8.25
C ALA A 31 -32.35 1.90 6.97
N SER A 32 -31.19 2.55 6.81
CA SER A 32 -30.29 2.41 5.68
C SER A 32 -29.59 1.06 5.67
N VAL A 33 -29.26 0.56 4.48
CA VAL A 33 -28.42 -0.64 4.31
C VAL A 33 -27.12 -0.51 5.09
N TYR A 34 -26.59 0.71 5.17
CA TYR A 34 -25.40 1.02 5.98
C TYR A 34 -25.56 0.64 7.46
N GLN A 35 -26.66 1.04 8.12
CA GLN A 35 -26.84 0.75 9.55
C GLN A 35 -26.95 -0.76 9.85
N LEU A 36 -27.56 -1.52 8.92
CA LEU A 36 -27.61 -2.97 9.00
C LEU A 36 -26.20 -3.58 8.90
N GLN A 37 -25.41 -3.11 7.93
CA GLN A 37 -24.04 -3.58 7.75
C GLN A 37 -23.14 -3.19 8.92
N LEU A 38 -23.32 -1.99 9.49
CA LEU A 38 -22.59 -1.56 10.68
C LEU A 38 -22.94 -2.43 11.91
N THR A 39 -24.20 -2.83 12.05
CA THR A 39 -24.65 -3.74 13.11
C THR A 39 -24.05 -5.13 12.91
N GLU A 40 -24.06 -5.66 11.69
CA GLU A 40 -23.39 -6.94 11.38
C GLU A 40 -21.90 -6.86 11.65
N LEU A 41 -21.23 -5.78 11.25
CA LEU A 41 -19.81 -5.57 11.49
C LEU A 41 -19.49 -5.55 12.98
N LYS A 42 -20.30 -4.87 13.81
CA LYS A 42 -20.12 -4.84 15.27
C LYS A 42 -20.22 -6.23 15.88
N ASN A 43 -21.16 -7.05 15.43
CA ASN A 43 -21.28 -8.43 15.88
C ASN A 43 -20.05 -9.26 15.48
N ASP A 44 -19.59 -9.11 14.25
CA ASP A 44 -18.40 -9.82 13.76
C ASP A 44 -17.13 -9.38 14.50
N ILE A 45 -16.97 -8.08 14.79
CA ILE A 45 -15.89 -7.54 15.66
C ILE A 45 -15.96 -8.17 17.05
N HIS A 46 -17.16 -8.32 17.64
CA HIS A 46 -17.31 -8.93 18.95
C HIS A 46 -16.84 -10.40 18.96
N VAL A 47 -17.17 -11.16 17.91
CA VAL A 47 -16.66 -12.53 17.72
C VAL A 47 -15.14 -12.52 17.62
N LEU A 48 -14.56 -11.65 16.79
CA LEU A 48 -13.10 -11.56 16.61
C LEU A 48 -12.34 -11.18 17.90
N ARG A 49 -12.95 -10.39 18.79
CA ARG A 49 -12.35 -10.02 20.08
C ARG A 49 -12.16 -11.21 21.02
N SER A 50 -12.98 -12.26 20.88
CA SER A 50 -12.84 -13.49 21.66
C SER A 50 -11.62 -14.34 21.25
N ILE A 51 -11.07 -14.11 20.05
CA ILE A 51 -9.90 -14.84 19.53
C ILE A 51 -8.63 -14.16 20.03
N GLN A 52 -7.81 -14.85 20.81
CA GLN A 52 -6.56 -14.30 21.36
C GLN A 52 -5.41 -14.26 20.34
N SER A 53 -5.25 -15.31 19.53
CA SER A 53 -4.18 -15.38 18.53
C SER A 53 -4.47 -14.43 17.38
N GLN A 54 -3.48 -13.59 17.04
CA GLN A 54 -3.59 -12.66 15.91
C GLN A 54 -3.67 -13.41 14.56
N GLU A 55 -2.94 -14.52 14.43
CA GLU A 55 -2.98 -15.37 13.22
C GLU A 55 -4.37 -15.97 13.03
N LYS A 56 -4.94 -16.60 14.08
CA LYS A 56 -6.31 -17.14 14.04
C LYS A 56 -7.36 -16.05 13.80
N ARG A 57 -7.12 -14.85 14.33
CA ARG A 57 -7.99 -13.69 14.11
C ARG A 57 -7.93 -13.23 12.65
N ALA A 58 -6.75 -13.25 12.02
CA ALA A 58 -6.60 -12.97 10.59
C ALA A 58 -7.30 -14.02 9.73
N GLU A 59 -7.20 -15.31 10.06
CA GLU A 59 -7.94 -16.38 9.39
C GLU A 59 -9.47 -16.16 9.48
N ALA A 60 -9.98 -15.86 10.67
CA ALA A 60 -11.40 -15.56 10.85
C ALA A 60 -11.85 -14.29 10.09
N LYS A 61 -11.03 -13.23 10.07
CA LYS A 61 -11.30 -12.04 9.23
C LYS A 61 -11.43 -12.42 7.76
N LYS A 62 -10.53 -13.27 7.25
CA LYS A 62 -10.55 -13.74 5.86
C LYS A 62 -11.84 -14.46 5.49
N GLU A 63 -12.45 -15.19 6.43
CA GLU A 63 -13.77 -15.83 6.24
C GLU A 63 -14.93 -14.83 6.29
N LEU A 64 -14.79 -13.73 7.04
CA LEU A 64 -15.82 -12.70 7.20
C LEU A 64 -15.80 -11.64 6.10
N ILE A 65 -14.65 -11.32 5.50
CA ILE A 65 -14.52 -10.32 4.42
C ILE A 65 -15.55 -10.55 3.28
N PRO A 66 -15.74 -11.78 2.74
CA PRO A 66 -16.71 -12.03 1.68
C PRO A 66 -18.18 -11.74 2.06
N LYS A 67 -18.52 -11.70 3.35
CA LYS A 67 -19.87 -11.34 3.84
C LYS A 67 -20.16 -9.86 3.60
N HIS A 68 -19.18 -8.99 3.88
CA HIS A 68 -19.29 -7.53 3.79
C HIS A 68 -18.95 -6.97 2.40
N MET A 69 -18.17 -7.72 1.61
CA MET A 69 -17.73 -7.28 0.28
C MET A 69 -18.84 -6.81 -0.68
N PRO A 70 -20.02 -7.47 -0.76
CA PRO A 70 -21.06 -6.98 -1.67
C PRO A 70 -21.52 -5.56 -1.34
N TYR A 71 -21.60 -5.20 -0.05
CA TYR A 71 -21.90 -3.84 0.37
C TYR A 71 -20.78 -2.88 -0.04
N VAL A 72 -19.54 -3.19 0.34
CA VAL A 72 -18.36 -2.35 0.07
C VAL A 72 -18.19 -2.11 -1.44
N LEU A 73 -18.27 -3.16 -2.25
CA LEU A 73 -18.14 -3.06 -3.71
C LEU A 73 -19.30 -2.27 -4.33
N GLY A 74 -20.51 -2.34 -3.76
CA GLY A 74 -21.64 -1.56 -4.26
C GLY A 74 -21.38 -0.05 -4.20
N ILE A 75 -20.69 0.41 -3.16
CA ILE A 75 -20.34 1.81 -2.98
C ILE A 75 -19.09 2.17 -3.78
N VAL A 76 -18.02 1.39 -3.66
CA VAL A 76 -16.75 1.68 -4.32
C VAL A 76 -16.92 1.69 -5.85
N GLN A 77 -17.67 0.73 -6.41
CA GLN A 77 -17.88 0.64 -7.85
C GLN A 77 -18.90 1.63 -8.40
N SER A 78 -19.79 2.17 -7.55
CA SER A 78 -20.69 3.24 -8.00
C SER A 78 -19.97 4.58 -8.16
N GLY A 79 -18.81 4.75 -7.50
CA GLY A 79 -18.06 6.00 -7.47
C GLY A 79 -18.76 7.12 -6.71
N ALA A 80 -19.89 6.84 -6.06
CA ALA A 80 -20.63 7.83 -5.31
C ALA A 80 -19.83 8.30 -4.09
N LYS A 81 -19.87 9.60 -3.79
CA LYS A 81 -19.21 10.16 -2.62
C LYS A 81 -19.99 9.87 -1.36
N VAL A 82 -19.25 9.62 -0.28
CA VAL A 82 -19.84 9.27 1.02
C VAL A 82 -19.07 10.00 2.10
N GLU A 83 -19.76 10.66 3.02
CA GLU A 83 -19.08 11.48 4.04
C GLU A 83 -18.21 10.63 4.97
N GLN A 84 -18.74 9.49 5.43
CA GLN A 84 -18.03 8.48 6.22
C GLN A 84 -18.66 7.10 6.01
N ASP A 85 -17.83 6.06 6.03
CA ASP A 85 -18.29 4.67 6.01
C ASP A 85 -17.29 3.77 6.74
N GLU A 86 -17.64 3.41 7.98
CA GLU A 86 -16.79 2.56 8.84
C GLU A 86 -16.66 1.13 8.31
N VAL A 87 -17.64 0.64 7.53
CA VAL A 87 -17.58 -0.71 6.96
C VAL A 87 -16.49 -0.76 5.89
N ILE A 88 -16.39 0.25 5.02
CA ILE A 88 -15.34 0.31 3.99
C ILE A 88 -13.95 0.32 4.63
N THR A 89 -13.70 1.24 5.56
CA THR A 89 -12.37 1.40 6.17
C THR A 89 -11.98 0.24 7.08
N THR A 90 -12.95 -0.37 7.79
CA THR A 90 -12.69 -1.59 8.59
C THR A 90 -12.35 -2.78 7.71
N ILE A 91 -13.10 -2.99 6.63
CA ILE A 91 -12.82 -4.13 5.74
C ILE A 91 -11.53 -3.93 4.95
N MET A 92 -11.20 -2.69 4.56
CA MET A 92 -9.87 -2.34 4.04
C MET A 92 -8.76 -2.77 5.00
N LEU A 93 -8.88 -2.44 6.29
CA LEU A 93 -7.90 -2.85 7.31
C LEU A 93 -7.84 -4.38 7.45
N TRP A 94 -8.99 -5.06 7.46
CA TRP A 94 -9.02 -6.53 7.51
C TRP A 94 -8.34 -7.17 6.30
N CYS A 95 -8.44 -6.58 5.11
CA CYS A 95 -7.69 -7.05 3.95
C CYS A 95 -6.18 -7.02 4.22
N PHE A 96 -5.65 -5.96 4.84
CA PHE A 96 -4.24 -5.89 5.21
C PHE A 96 -3.86 -6.91 6.29
N ASP A 97 -4.68 -7.05 7.34
CA ASP A 97 -4.48 -8.07 8.38
C ASP A 97 -4.38 -9.49 7.82
N CYS A 98 -5.13 -9.77 6.75
CA CYS A 98 -5.19 -11.09 6.09
C CYS A 98 -4.14 -11.30 4.99
N GLY A 99 -3.28 -10.30 4.72
CA GLY A 99 -2.35 -10.33 3.61
C GLY A 99 -2.99 -10.20 2.23
N LEU A 100 -4.25 -9.77 2.14
CA LEU A 100 -4.99 -9.49 0.89
C LEU A 100 -4.65 -8.07 0.39
N PHE A 101 -3.36 -7.76 0.25
CA PHE A 101 -2.88 -6.38 0.07
C PHE A 101 -3.44 -5.70 -1.18
N ASN A 102 -3.54 -6.40 -2.31
CA ASN A 102 -4.11 -5.82 -3.54
C ASN A 102 -5.58 -5.41 -3.36
N GLN A 103 -6.38 -6.24 -2.68
CA GLN A 103 -7.77 -5.90 -2.37
C GLN A 103 -7.85 -4.74 -1.39
N GLY A 104 -7.02 -4.74 -0.34
CA GLY A 104 -6.91 -3.64 0.61
C GLY A 104 -6.53 -2.32 -0.07
N LEU A 105 -5.54 -2.33 -0.97
CA LEU A 105 -5.11 -1.15 -1.72
C LEU A 105 -6.17 -0.63 -2.68
N SER A 106 -6.97 -1.49 -3.32
CA SER A 106 -8.13 -1.06 -4.11
C SER A 106 -9.21 -0.37 -3.28
N LEU A 107 -9.42 -0.80 -2.04
CA LEU A 107 -10.33 -0.10 -1.12
C LEU A 107 -9.71 1.19 -0.57
N ALA A 108 -8.40 1.19 -0.34
CA ALA A 108 -7.65 2.36 0.11
C ALA A 108 -7.68 3.50 -0.89
N GLU A 109 -7.59 3.20 -2.19
CA GLU A 109 -7.73 4.17 -3.27
C GLU A 109 -9.02 4.98 -3.14
N TYR A 110 -10.17 4.31 -3.04
CA TYR A 110 -11.45 4.96 -2.79
C TYR A 110 -11.48 5.70 -1.43
N ALA A 111 -10.97 5.08 -0.37
CA ALA A 111 -10.99 5.69 0.96
C ALA A 111 -10.18 6.99 1.04
N LEU A 112 -9.06 7.07 0.32
CA LEU A 112 -8.23 8.28 0.20
C LEU A 112 -8.92 9.33 -0.66
N GLU A 113 -9.46 8.97 -1.82
CA GLU A 113 -10.20 9.89 -2.71
C GLU A 113 -11.38 10.56 -1.99
N GLN A 114 -12.09 9.80 -1.16
CA GLN A 114 -13.24 10.29 -0.39
C GLN A 114 -12.87 10.86 0.99
N ASN A 115 -11.59 10.89 1.36
CA ASN A 115 -11.11 11.32 2.68
C ASN A 115 -11.83 10.61 3.84
N LEU A 116 -12.13 9.31 3.67
CA LEU A 116 -12.75 8.50 4.72
C LEU A 116 -11.82 8.43 5.92
N LYS A 117 -12.38 8.50 7.12
CA LYS A 117 -11.62 8.40 8.36
C LYS A 117 -11.53 6.94 8.80
N MET A 118 -10.38 6.60 9.36
CA MET A 118 -10.21 5.31 10.02
C MET A 118 -11.06 5.26 11.31
N PRO A 119 -11.58 4.08 11.69
CA PRO A 119 -12.40 3.92 12.90
C PRO A 119 -11.62 4.07 14.21
N ASP A 120 -10.29 4.17 14.17
CA ASP A 120 -9.46 4.26 15.37
C ASP A 120 -9.48 5.67 15.98
N SER A 121 -9.59 5.74 17.31
CA SER A 121 -9.68 7.01 18.06
C SER A 121 -8.34 7.76 18.12
N PHE A 122 -7.23 7.07 17.83
CA PHE A 122 -5.89 7.65 17.78
C PHE A 122 -5.59 8.21 16.40
N SER A 123 -6.17 9.37 16.07
CA SER A 123 -5.71 10.44 15.16
C SER A 123 -4.92 10.12 13.86
N ARG A 124 -4.91 8.89 13.37
CA ARG A 124 -4.14 8.46 12.19
C ARG A 124 -5.03 8.57 10.96
N ASN A 125 -4.57 9.35 9.98
CA ASN A 125 -5.24 9.44 8.69
C ASN A 125 -5.12 8.11 7.91
N THR A 126 -5.98 7.92 6.92
CA THR A 126 -6.08 6.69 6.13
C THR A 126 -4.76 6.35 5.43
N ALA A 127 -4.05 7.34 4.91
CA ALA A 127 -2.76 7.14 4.25
C ALA A 127 -1.70 6.58 5.19
N THR A 128 -1.64 7.09 6.43
CA THR A 128 -0.73 6.61 7.47
C THR A 128 -0.98 5.15 7.77
N VAL A 129 -2.25 4.74 7.91
CA VAL A 129 -2.60 3.33 8.16
C VAL A 129 -2.19 2.43 6.99
N VAL A 130 -2.46 2.83 5.74
CA VAL A 130 -2.07 2.06 4.54
C VAL A 130 -0.56 1.83 4.51
N VAL A 131 0.23 2.88 4.68
CA VAL A 131 1.70 2.81 4.65
C VAL A 131 2.23 2.00 5.84
N GLU A 132 1.65 2.18 7.03
CA GLU A 132 2.06 1.47 8.23
C GLU A 132 1.81 -0.04 8.12
N GLU A 133 0.61 -0.47 7.71
CA GLU A 133 0.25 -1.87 7.59
C GLU A 133 1.13 -2.58 6.54
N ILE A 134 1.28 -1.97 5.36
CA ILE A 134 2.10 -2.55 4.28
C ILE A 134 3.58 -2.57 4.66
N GLY A 135 4.10 -1.47 5.22
CA GLY A 135 5.49 -1.40 5.67
C GLY A 135 5.79 -2.40 6.80
N ASN A 136 4.85 -2.59 7.74
CA ASN A 136 4.99 -3.59 8.79
C ASN A 136 4.98 -5.02 8.22
N ALA A 137 4.07 -5.33 7.30
CA ALA A 137 4.00 -6.63 6.65
C ALA A 137 5.29 -6.95 5.86
N ALA A 138 5.81 -5.98 5.09
CA ALA A 138 7.06 -6.14 4.37
C ALA A 138 8.26 -6.31 5.32
N ARG A 139 8.28 -5.57 6.45
CA ARG A 139 9.30 -5.76 7.49
C ARG A 139 9.26 -7.15 8.10
N VAL A 140 8.07 -7.70 8.35
CA VAL A 140 7.90 -9.06 8.87
C VAL A 140 8.39 -10.09 7.85
N ALA A 141 8.02 -9.94 6.57
CA ALA A 141 8.50 -10.81 5.49
C ALA A 141 10.03 -10.79 5.39
N HIS A 142 10.65 -9.61 5.40
CA HIS A 142 12.10 -9.47 5.37
C HIS A 142 12.78 -10.14 6.58
N LYS A 143 12.26 -9.97 7.81
CA LYS A 143 12.80 -10.64 9.01
C LYS A 143 12.71 -12.17 8.93
N ALA A 144 11.75 -12.69 8.16
CA ALA A 144 11.57 -14.11 7.90
C ALA A 144 12.34 -14.60 6.65
N ASP A 145 13.22 -13.77 6.09
CA ASP A 145 13.94 -14.02 4.83
C ASP A 145 13.03 -14.37 3.64
N LYS A 146 11.85 -13.76 3.60
CA LYS A 146 10.88 -13.88 2.51
C LYS A 146 10.86 -12.61 1.67
N SER A 147 10.56 -12.74 0.39
CA SER A 147 10.23 -11.60 -0.48
C SER A 147 8.86 -11.04 -0.12
N PHE A 148 8.67 -9.76 -0.35
CA PHE A 148 7.38 -9.09 -0.32
C PHE A 148 7.05 -8.59 -1.73
N ASP A 149 5.77 -8.54 -2.07
CA ASP A 149 5.36 -8.10 -3.41
C ASP A 149 5.73 -6.62 -3.62
N LEU A 150 6.66 -6.36 -4.53
CA LEU A 150 7.13 -5.00 -4.83
C LEU A 150 6.01 -4.15 -5.46
N ASP A 151 5.08 -4.75 -6.20
CA ASP A 151 4.02 -3.99 -6.86
C ASP A 151 3.03 -3.45 -5.82
N VAL A 152 2.80 -4.20 -4.73
CA VAL A 152 2.06 -3.74 -3.55
C VAL A 152 2.75 -2.54 -2.91
N LEU A 153 4.08 -2.57 -2.77
CA LEU A 153 4.85 -1.47 -2.19
C LEU A 153 4.79 -0.22 -3.06
N PHE A 154 4.97 -0.35 -4.38
CA PHE A 154 4.87 0.76 -5.32
C PHE A 154 3.47 1.37 -5.35
N LYS A 155 2.43 0.54 -5.35
CA LYS A 155 1.05 1.03 -5.33
C LYS A 155 0.77 1.79 -4.02
N ALA A 156 1.24 1.31 -2.88
CA ALA A 156 1.12 2.01 -1.60
C ALA A 156 1.84 3.37 -1.62
N ASP A 157 3.05 3.42 -2.17
CA ASP A 157 3.81 4.67 -2.31
C ASP A 157 3.09 5.66 -3.23
N GLN A 158 2.64 5.20 -4.39
CA GLN A 158 1.92 6.02 -5.36
C GLN A 158 0.62 6.61 -4.78
N LEU A 159 -0.23 5.77 -4.16
CA LEU A 159 -1.50 6.20 -3.58
C LEU A 159 -1.32 7.24 -2.47
N THR A 160 -0.22 7.16 -1.73
CA THR A 160 0.00 8.02 -0.56
C THR A 160 1.04 9.11 -0.79
N LYS A 161 1.57 9.27 -2.01
CA LYS A 161 2.72 10.14 -2.29
C LYS A 161 2.55 11.59 -1.85
N LYS A 162 1.32 12.11 -1.90
CA LYS A 162 0.98 13.49 -1.54
C LYS A 162 0.42 13.64 -0.12
N GLU A 163 0.29 12.54 0.59
CA GLU A 163 -0.34 12.48 1.91
C GLU A 163 0.69 12.71 3.01
N ASP A 164 0.31 13.55 3.97
CA ASP A 164 1.10 13.80 5.17
C ASP A 164 1.02 12.62 6.15
N MET A 165 2.16 12.29 6.76
CA MET A 165 2.28 11.22 7.76
C MET A 165 3.59 11.38 8.53
N PRO A 166 3.72 10.76 9.72
CA PRO A 166 4.98 10.75 10.44
C PRO A 166 6.13 10.20 9.56
N ASP A 167 7.27 10.88 9.58
CA ASP A 167 8.40 10.51 8.72
C ASP A 167 8.90 9.07 8.98
N GLU A 168 8.77 8.57 10.21
CA GLU A 168 9.06 7.19 10.57
C GLU A 168 8.21 6.16 9.78
N VAL A 169 6.93 6.49 9.54
CA VAL A 169 6.00 5.66 8.78
C VAL A 169 6.40 5.66 7.30
N ARG A 170 6.68 6.83 6.72
CA ARG A 170 7.17 6.95 5.34
C ARG A 170 8.49 6.22 5.14
N ALA A 171 9.45 6.42 6.05
CA ALA A 171 10.75 5.77 5.99
C ALA A 171 10.62 4.24 6.00
N LYS A 172 9.69 3.67 6.78
CA LYS A 172 9.42 2.22 6.82
C LYS A 172 9.07 1.64 5.45
N LEU A 173 8.22 2.33 4.68
CA LEU A 173 7.88 1.93 3.32
C LEU A 173 9.08 2.06 2.36
N TYR A 174 9.85 3.14 2.45
CA TYR A 174 11.06 3.32 1.65
C TYR A 174 12.14 2.27 1.96
N VAL A 175 12.32 1.86 3.22
CA VAL A 175 13.20 0.74 3.58
C VAL A 175 12.72 -0.56 2.92
N ALA A 176 11.41 -0.83 2.93
CA ALA A 176 10.85 -2.02 2.29
C ALA A 176 11.07 -2.00 0.77
N LEU A 177 10.81 -0.87 0.10
CA LEU A 177 11.07 -0.67 -1.32
C LEU A 177 12.56 -0.88 -1.64
N GLY A 178 13.46 -0.27 -0.87
CA GLY A 178 14.91 -0.40 -1.05
C GLY A 178 15.38 -1.86 -0.95
N ARG A 179 14.84 -2.62 0.00
CA ARG A 179 15.14 -4.05 0.20
C ARG A 179 14.65 -4.93 -0.93
N GLU A 180 13.39 -4.77 -1.35
CA GLU A 180 12.84 -5.60 -2.43
C GLU A 180 13.44 -5.23 -3.79
N CYS A 181 13.77 -3.95 -4.05
CA CYS A 181 14.56 -3.56 -5.22
C CYS A 181 15.95 -4.20 -5.20
N PHE A 182 16.62 -4.23 -4.05
CA PHE A 182 17.92 -4.87 -3.91
C PHE A 182 17.87 -6.37 -4.23
N LYS A 183 16.85 -7.08 -3.73
CA LYS A 183 16.63 -8.50 -4.03
C LYS A 183 16.38 -8.78 -5.51
N ARG A 184 15.84 -7.80 -6.25
CA ARG A 184 15.63 -7.86 -7.71
C ARG A 184 16.83 -7.32 -8.50
N GLU A 185 17.96 -7.09 -7.84
CA GLU A 185 19.20 -6.59 -8.44
C GLU A 185 19.09 -5.17 -9.04
N ASP A 186 18.03 -4.42 -8.73
CA ASP A 186 17.92 -3.00 -9.08
C ASP A 186 18.66 -2.15 -8.04
N VAL A 187 19.99 -2.14 -8.17
CA VAL A 187 20.90 -1.44 -7.24
C VAL A 187 20.68 0.07 -7.25
N TYR A 188 20.31 0.66 -8.39
CA TYR A 188 20.09 2.11 -8.51
C TYR A 188 18.83 2.52 -7.75
N LEU A 189 17.71 1.84 -7.99
CA LEU A 189 16.46 2.14 -7.32
C LEU A 189 16.53 1.80 -5.82
N SER A 190 17.20 0.70 -5.48
CA SER A 190 17.49 0.33 -4.09
C SER A 190 18.25 1.45 -3.36
N SER A 191 19.32 1.96 -3.96
CA SER A 191 20.12 3.07 -3.40
C SER A 191 19.27 4.32 -3.21
N ALA A 192 18.42 4.67 -4.18
CA ALA A 192 17.56 5.84 -4.10
C ALA A 192 16.57 5.75 -2.94
N TYR A 193 15.90 4.60 -2.78
CA TYR A 193 14.94 4.40 -1.69
C TYR A 193 15.59 4.34 -0.32
N PHE A 194 16.74 3.68 -0.17
CA PHE A 194 17.46 3.69 1.10
C PHE A 194 17.91 5.09 1.50
N LYS A 195 18.42 5.88 0.55
CA LYS A 195 18.76 7.28 0.79
C LYS A 195 17.54 8.08 1.23
N ALA A 196 16.42 7.98 0.50
CA ALA A 196 15.17 8.66 0.85
C ALA A 196 14.63 8.23 2.23
N ALA A 197 14.79 6.96 2.61
CA ALA A 197 14.42 6.47 3.93
C ALA A 197 15.24 7.12 5.06
N LEU A 198 16.56 7.24 4.87
CA LEU A 198 17.47 7.85 5.84
C LEU A 198 17.27 9.37 5.96
N GLU A 199 16.96 10.04 4.84
CA GLU A 199 16.59 11.47 4.83
C GLU A 199 15.30 11.72 5.62
N LYS A 200 14.37 10.77 5.58
CA LYS A 200 13.12 10.82 6.34
C LYS A 200 13.32 10.52 7.81
N HIS A 201 13.98 9.41 8.13
CA HIS A 201 14.23 9.00 9.50
C HIS A 201 15.57 8.26 9.59
N GLU A 202 16.56 8.91 10.16
CA GLU A 202 17.93 8.41 10.21
C GLU A 202 18.03 7.03 10.91
N ASN A 203 17.17 6.77 11.91
CA ASN A 203 17.15 5.54 12.69
C ASN A 203 16.17 4.48 12.13
N CYS A 204 15.85 4.52 10.83
CA CYS A 204 14.95 3.55 10.17
C CYS A 204 15.56 2.15 9.97
N GLY A 205 16.83 1.95 10.31
CA GLY A 205 17.46 0.64 10.38
C GLY A 205 17.99 0.06 9.06
N CYS A 206 18.22 0.89 8.03
CA CYS A 206 18.79 0.46 6.75
C CYS A 206 20.23 0.95 6.47
N LYS A 207 20.88 1.64 7.42
CA LYS A 207 22.22 2.25 7.23
C LYS A 207 23.26 1.29 6.65
N GLN A 208 23.36 0.08 7.20
CA GLN A 208 24.34 -0.93 6.75
C GLN A 208 24.01 -1.49 5.37
N GLU A 209 22.73 -1.74 5.10
CA GLU A 209 22.25 -2.19 3.79
C GLU A 209 22.54 -1.12 2.73
N PHE A 210 22.29 0.14 3.04
CA PHE A 210 22.60 1.27 2.16
C PHE A 210 24.08 1.34 1.82
N GLN A 211 24.97 1.28 2.81
CA GLN A 211 26.42 1.27 2.59
C GLN A 211 26.88 0.13 1.67
N LYS A 212 26.27 -1.05 1.80
CA LYS A 212 26.53 -2.19 0.92
C LYS A 212 26.11 -1.90 -0.52
N VAL A 213 24.90 -1.37 -0.71
CA VAL A 213 24.38 -0.98 -2.03
C VAL A 213 25.25 0.11 -2.66
N GLU A 214 25.67 1.12 -1.91
CA GLU A 214 26.54 2.18 -2.42
C GLU A 214 27.90 1.66 -2.88
N LYS A 215 28.47 0.67 -2.17
CA LYS A 215 29.72 0.03 -2.58
C LYS A 215 29.55 -0.68 -3.92
N ILE A 216 28.48 -1.48 -4.06
CA ILE A 216 28.17 -2.18 -5.32
C ILE A 216 27.99 -1.17 -6.45
N LEU A 217 27.28 -0.07 -6.21
CA LEU A 217 27.05 0.98 -7.21
C LEU A 217 28.36 1.68 -7.62
N LYS A 218 29.29 1.91 -6.69
CA LYS A 218 30.64 2.42 -7.00
C LYS A 218 31.45 1.44 -7.85
N ASP A 219 31.40 0.16 -7.51
CA ASP A 219 32.11 -0.88 -8.27
C ASP A 219 31.53 -1.02 -9.70
N LEU A 220 30.21 -0.95 -9.86
CA LEU A 220 29.53 -0.92 -11.17
C LEU A 220 29.95 0.29 -12.01
N LYS A 221 30.05 1.47 -11.39
CA LYS A 221 30.51 2.69 -12.08
C LYS A 221 31.98 2.59 -12.50
N LYS A 222 32.83 2.01 -11.67
CA LYS A 222 34.25 1.82 -11.97
C LYS A 222 34.47 0.80 -13.09
N ASN A 223 33.63 -0.22 -13.17
CA ASN A 223 33.69 -1.26 -14.19
C ASN A 223 32.87 -0.91 -15.45
N SER A 224 32.26 0.28 -15.49
CA SER A 224 31.63 0.79 -16.72
C SER A 224 32.74 1.24 -17.67
N PRO A 225 32.68 0.89 -18.97
CA PRO A 225 33.72 1.28 -19.92
C PRO A 225 33.88 2.81 -19.95
N GLU A 226 35.09 3.30 -19.73
CA GLU A 226 35.37 4.73 -19.84
C GLU A 226 35.40 5.11 -21.33
N PRO A 227 34.64 6.12 -21.77
CA PRO A 227 34.69 6.58 -23.16
C PRO A 227 36.10 7.09 -23.45
N MET A 228 36.68 6.65 -24.56
CA MET A 228 37.96 7.17 -25.01
C MET A 228 37.81 8.65 -25.34
N LEU A 229 38.81 9.44 -24.94
CA LEU A 229 38.85 10.88 -25.20
C LEU A 229 40.02 11.23 -26.13
N ASN A 230 39.79 12.15 -27.05
CA ASN A 230 40.83 12.80 -27.84
C ASN A 230 41.69 13.72 -26.94
N ALA A 231 42.85 14.17 -27.45
CA ALA A 231 43.73 15.06 -26.70
C ALA A 231 43.09 16.42 -26.32
N ASP A 232 42.02 16.83 -27.00
CA ASP A 232 41.23 18.02 -26.73
C ASP A 232 40.06 17.78 -25.75
N GLY A 233 39.89 16.54 -25.27
CA GLY A 233 38.81 16.13 -24.37
C GLY A 233 37.49 15.80 -25.05
N SER A 234 37.41 15.79 -26.39
CA SER A 234 36.23 15.33 -27.12
C SER A 234 36.12 13.80 -27.12
N GLN A 235 34.89 13.27 -27.20
CA GLN A 235 34.66 11.82 -27.20
C GLN A 235 35.11 11.19 -28.52
N VAL A 236 35.85 10.08 -28.44
CA VAL A 236 36.25 9.30 -29.62
C VAL A 236 35.05 8.51 -30.13
N VAL A 237 34.82 8.57 -31.44
CA VAL A 237 33.76 7.82 -32.13
C VAL A 237 34.36 6.96 -33.25
N ASP A 238 33.72 5.83 -33.57
CA ASP A 238 34.07 4.97 -34.70
C ASP A 238 33.61 5.56 -36.05
N ASP A 239 33.95 4.88 -37.15
CA ASP A 239 33.57 5.28 -38.52
C ASP A 239 32.03 5.30 -38.75
N GLN A 240 31.25 4.75 -37.81
CA GLN A 240 29.78 4.75 -37.80
C GLN A 240 29.19 5.80 -36.84
N GLY A 241 30.04 6.55 -36.13
CA GLY A 241 29.64 7.57 -35.16
C GLY A 241 29.28 7.03 -33.77
N ASN A 242 29.58 5.77 -33.47
CA ASN A 242 29.37 5.19 -32.13
C ASN A 242 30.53 5.56 -31.20
N LEU A 243 30.23 5.79 -29.92
CA LEU A 243 31.25 6.06 -28.90
C LEU A 243 32.20 4.88 -28.72
N MET A 244 33.50 5.19 -28.76
CA MET A 244 34.56 4.24 -28.48
C MET A 244 34.88 4.26 -26.99
N PHE A 245 35.11 3.09 -26.40
CA PHE A 245 35.40 2.93 -24.98
C PHE A 245 36.73 2.21 -24.77
N HIS A 246 37.39 2.49 -23.64
CA HIS A 246 38.57 1.76 -23.23
C HIS A 246 38.22 0.27 -23.02
N PRO A 247 39.11 -0.67 -23.41
CA PRO A 247 38.92 -2.09 -23.11
C PRO A 247 38.80 -2.32 -21.61
N THR A 248 37.89 -3.21 -21.20
CA THR A 248 37.69 -3.62 -19.80
C THR A 248 38.73 -4.63 -19.33
#